data_AF-A0A7W8KKW0-F1
#
_entry.id   AF-A0A7W8KKW0-F1
#
_cell.length_a   1.000
_cell.length_b   1.000
_cell.length_c   1.000
_cell.angle_alpha   90.00
_cell.angle_beta   90.00
_cell.angle_gamma   90.00
#
_symmetry.space_group_name_H-M   'P 1'
#
loop_
_entity.id
_entity.type
_entity.pdbx_description
1 polymer ?
#
loop_
_entity_poly.entity_id
_entity_poly.type
_entity_poly.pdbx_seq_one_letter_code
_entity_poly.pdbx_strand_id
1 'polypeptide(L)'
;MKPRDVRAAIMDELALAWLQVPGHAFVSWALAEAHGLNVLSVGRALVELREAGSVLLYRPDGDAMLVSVVLTPQGQVAWIHDRAESCLPGVRAQQRLVYQFLQQQEPISAATLEASLGLPALRVHQLVLIMRSLGSVQAAVDAAGHFTKIRGRRSVEGVRLVGGA
;
A
#
# COMPACT_ATOMS: atom_id res chain seq x y z
N MET A 1 -6.35 -14.08 -21.64
CA MET A 1 -5.43 -13.12 -21.01
C MET A 1 -4.03 -13.73 -20.92
N LYS A 2 -2.94 -12.98 -21.13
CA LYS A 2 -1.58 -13.54 -21.02
C LYS A 2 -1.21 -13.70 -19.53
N PRO A 3 -0.29 -14.61 -19.15
CA PRO A 3 0.10 -14.81 -17.74
C PRO A 3 0.58 -13.52 -17.03
N ARG A 4 1.29 -12.64 -17.76
CA ARG A 4 1.73 -11.33 -17.26
C ARG A 4 0.55 -10.44 -16.83
N ASP A 5 -0.55 -10.49 -17.57
CA ASP A 5 -1.75 -9.69 -17.30
C ASP A 5 -2.50 -10.22 -16.07
N VAL A 6 -2.43 -11.53 -15.81
CA VAL A 6 -3.06 -12.16 -14.63
C VAL A 6 -2.34 -11.73 -13.35
N ARG A 7 -0.99 -11.82 -13.34
CA ARG A 7 -0.19 -11.33 -12.19
C ARG A 7 -0.44 -9.84 -11.94
N ALA A 8 -0.53 -9.07 -13.03
CA ALA A 8 -0.85 -7.68 -12.97
C ALA A 8 -2.22 -7.43 -12.29
N ALA A 9 -3.28 -8.08 -12.75
CA ALA A 9 -4.60 -7.94 -12.14
C ALA A 9 -4.59 -8.30 -10.63
N ILE A 10 -3.95 -9.43 -10.27
CA ILE A 10 -3.81 -9.85 -8.86
C ILE A 10 -3.13 -8.78 -8.01
N MET A 11 -2.01 -8.22 -8.49
CA MET A 11 -1.25 -7.22 -7.75
C MET A 11 -2.03 -5.91 -7.57
N ASP A 12 -2.81 -5.49 -8.56
CA ASP A 12 -3.62 -4.28 -8.44
C ASP A 12 -4.73 -4.45 -7.41
N GLU A 13 -5.44 -5.56 -7.44
CA GLU A 13 -6.50 -5.86 -6.48
C GLU A 13 -5.95 -5.94 -5.06
N LEU A 14 -4.82 -6.63 -4.87
CA LEU A 14 -4.14 -6.68 -3.58
C LEU A 14 -3.72 -5.31 -3.07
N ALA A 15 -3.12 -4.49 -3.93
CA ALA A 15 -2.66 -3.17 -3.55
C ALA A 15 -3.82 -2.23 -3.23
N LEU A 16 -4.88 -2.23 -4.05
CA LEU A 16 -6.06 -1.39 -3.81
C LEU A 16 -6.79 -1.80 -2.53
N ALA A 17 -6.88 -3.10 -2.23
CA ALA A 17 -7.45 -3.58 -0.98
C ALA A 17 -6.57 -3.21 0.23
N TRP A 18 -5.26 -3.38 0.11
CA TRP A 18 -4.28 -2.95 1.13
C TRP A 18 -4.42 -1.45 1.46
N LEU A 19 -4.68 -0.62 0.46
CA LEU A 19 -4.86 0.82 0.61
C LEU A 19 -6.18 1.24 1.26
N GLN A 20 -7.14 0.32 1.40
CA GLN A 20 -8.41 0.55 2.09
C GLN A 20 -8.41 -0.05 3.52
N VAL A 21 -7.90 -1.27 3.67
CA VAL A 21 -7.86 -2.00 4.95
C VAL A 21 -6.49 -2.67 5.11
N PRO A 22 -5.70 -2.29 6.12
CA PRO A 22 -4.45 -2.99 6.44
C PRO A 22 -4.70 -4.48 6.73
N GLY A 23 -3.98 -5.37 6.05
CA GLY A 23 -4.09 -6.82 6.26
C GLY A 23 -5.21 -7.50 5.50
N HIS A 24 -5.78 -6.86 4.47
CA HIS A 24 -6.79 -7.50 3.63
C HIS A 24 -6.28 -8.80 3.00
N ALA A 25 -7.11 -9.85 3.11
CA ALA A 25 -6.93 -11.12 2.44
C ALA A 25 -8.11 -11.32 1.49
N PHE A 26 -7.82 -11.69 0.24
CA PHE A 26 -8.85 -12.08 -0.72
C PHE A 26 -8.78 -13.59 -0.97
N VAL A 27 -9.91 -14.16 -1.42
CA VAL A 27 -9.98 -15.57 -1.77
C VAL A 27 -9.74 -15.75 -3.27
N SER A 28 -8.80 -16.62 -3.64
CA SER A 28 -8.33 -16.78 -5.03
C SER A 28 -9.42 -17.12 -6.04
N TRP A 29 -10.47 -17.84 -5.65
CA TRP A 29 -11.60 -18.14 -6.54
C TRP A 29 -12.51 -16.94 -6.76
N ALA A 30 -12.73 -16.10 -5.73
CA ALA A 30 -13.56 -14.90 -5.86
C ALA A 30 -12.90 -13.88 -6.79
N LEU A 31 -11.57 -13.75 -6.73
CA LEU A 31 -10.81 -12.98 -7.71
C LEU A 31 -10.95 -13.57 -9.12
N ALA A 32 -10.83 -14.90 -9.24
CA ALA A 32 -10.97 -15.55 -10.54
C ALA A 32 -12.36 -15.27 -11.15
N GLU A 33 -13.42 -15.36 -10.36
CA GLU A 33 -14.78 -15.07 -10.78
C GLU A 33 -14.97 -13.60 -11.17
N ALA A 34 -14.54 -12.66 -10.30
CA ALA A 34 -14.69 -11.22 -10.52
C ALA A 34 -14.04 -10.72 -11.82
N HIS A 35 -12.95 -11.36 -12.24
CA HIS A 35 -12.21 -10.99 -13.44
C HIS A 35 -12.40 -11.97 -14.62
N GLY A 36 -13.31 -12.95 -14.50
CA GLY A 36 -13.53 -13.96 -15.54
C GLY A 36 -12.28 -14.79 -15.87
N LEU A 37 -11.44 -15.06 -14.87
CA LEU A 37 -10.16 -15.74 -15.00
C LEU A 37 -10.28 -17.23 -14.70
N ASN A 38 -9.39 -18.00 -15.32
CA ASN A 38 -9.23 -19.41 -14.98
C ASN A 38 -8.53 -19.55 -13.60
N VAL A 39 -9.13 -20.32 -12.69
CA VAL A 39 -8.62 -20.55 -11.32
C VAL A 39 -7.20 -21.13 -11.30
N LEU A 40 -6.85 -22.04 -12.23
CA LEU A 40 -5.49 -22.59 -12.32
C LEU A 40 -4.47 -21.52 -12.74
N SER A 41 -4.85 -20.61 -13.64
CA SER A 41 -4.01 -19.48 -14.04
C SER A 41 -3.76 -18.53 -12.86
N VAL A 42 -4.79 -18.26 -12.05
CA VAL A 42 -4.66 -17.47 -10.82
C VAL A 42 -3.74 -18.18 -9.82
N GLY A 43 -3.93 -19.49 -9.61
CA GLY A 43 -3.08 -20.29 -8.72
C GLY A 43 -1.60 -20.27 -9.13
N ARG A 44 -1.30 -20.45 -10.42
CA ARG A 44 0.09 -20.36 -10.94
C ARG A 44 0.68 -18.97 -10.74
N ALA A 45 -0.08 -17.93 -11.06
CA ALA A 45 0.35 -16.55 -10.86
C ALA A 45 0.64 -16.23 -9.38
N LEU A 46 -0.16 -16.76 -8.45
CA LEU A 46 0.07 -16.61 -7.01
C LEU A 46 1.34 -17.32 -6.53
N VAL A 47 1.64 -18.51 -7.05
CA VAL A 47 2.90 -19.21 -6.75
C VAL A 47 4.10 -18.39 -7.25
N GLU A 48 4.05 -17.89 -8.48
CA GLU A 48 5.13 -17.05 -9.04
C GLU A 48 5.32 -15.75 -8.24
N LEU A 49 4.23 -15.09 -7.84
CA LEU A 49 4.29 -13.88 -7.00
C LEU A 49 4.86 -14.17 -5.60
N ARG A 50 4.56 -15.34 -5.04
CA ARG A 50 5.14 -15.79 -3.76
C ARG A 50 6.64 -16.06 -3.90
N GLU A 51 7.06 -16.74 -4.95
CA GLU A 51 8.48 -17.00 -5.23
C GLU A 51 9.27 -15.70 -5.47
N ALA A 52 8.64 -14.70 -6.08
CA ALA A 52 9.21 -13.35 -6.21
C ALA A 52 9.19 -12.53 -4.90
N GLY A 53 8.67 -13.09 -3.81
CA GLY A 53 8.56 -12.41 -2.51
C GLY A 53 7.55 -11.27 -2.47
N SER A 54 6.68 -11.14 -3.48
CA SER A 54 5.69 -10.06 -3.58
C SER A 54 4.45 -10.30 -2.72
N VAL A 55 4.11 -11.57 -2.47
CA VAL A 55 2.95 -11.95 -1.65
C VAL A 55 3.29 -13.07 -0.67
N LEU A 56 2.54 -13.11 0.44
CA LEU A 56 2.46 -14.26 1.32
C LEU A 56 1.13 -14.99 1.07
N LEU A 57 1.20 -16.32 1.07
CA LEU A 57 0.05 -17.19 0.99
C LEU A 57 -0.14 -17.84 2.36
N TYR A 58 -1.33 -17.69 2.93
CA TYR A 58 -1.73 -18.31 4.19
C TYR A 58 -3.01 -19.11 3.97
N ARG A 59 -3.11 -20.25 4.63
CA ARG A 59 -4.34 -21.05 4.67
C ARG A 59 -4.88 -20.95 6.10
N PRO A 60 -6.06 -20.36 6.32
CA PRO A 60 -6.69 -20.39 7.63
C PRO A 60 -7.04 -21.82 8.02
N ASP A 61 -6.85 -22.14 9.30
CA ASP A 61 -7.27 -23.42 9.86
C ASP A 61 -8.79 -23.58 9.71
N GLY A 62 -9.23 -24.74 9.23
CA GLY A 62 -10.65 -25.09 9.11
C GLY A 62 -11.28 -24.91 7.73
N ASP A 63 -10.60 -24.28 6.76
CA ASP A 63 -11.07 -24.23 5.36
C ASP A 63 -9.94 -24.53 4.36
N ALA A 64 -9.95 -25.77 3.84
CA ALA A 64 -8.96 -26.23 2.88
C ALA A 64 -9.04 -25.50 1.53
N MET A 65 -10.16 -24.83 1.23
CA MET A 65 -10.41 -24.14 -0.03
C MET A 65 -10.09 -22.65 0.04
N LEU A 66 -9.84 -22.11 1.24
CA LEU A 66 -9.53 -20.71 1.43
C LEU A 66 -8.02 -20.49 1.47
N VAL A 67 -7.50 -19.79 0.46
CA VAL A 67 -6.14 -19.25 0.47
C VAL A 67 -6.25 -17.75 0.63
N SER A 68 -5.76 -17.25 1.76
CA SER A 68 -5.57 -15.84 2.02
C SER A 68 -4.26 -15.38 1.40
N VAL A 69 -4.31 -14.28 0.67
CA VAL A 69 -3.15 -13.67 0.02
C VAL A 69 -2.90 -12.29 0.60
N VAL A 70 -1.68 -11.99 1.00
CA VAL A 70 -1.29 -10.70 1.58
C VAL A 70 -0.10 -10.13 0.82
N LEU A 71 -0.15 -8.82 0.52
CA LEU A 71 0.95 -8.11 -0.13
C LEU A 71 2.10 -7.89 0.87
N THR A 72 3.32 -8.33 0.52
CA THR A 72 4.50 -8.06 1.36
C THR A 72 4.92 -6.60 1.27
N PRO A 73 5.75 -6.08 2.20
CA PRO A 73 6.37 -4.77 2.03
C PRO A 73 7.12 -4.63 0.70
N GLN A 74 7.79 -5.69 0.24
CA GLN A 74 8.46 -5.71 -1.05
C GLN A 74 7.46 -5.60 -2.22
N GLY A 75 6.35 -6.36 -2.17
CA GLY A 75 5.28 -6.29 -3.17
C GLY A 75 4.58 -4.94 -3.21
N GLN A 76 4.38 -4.30 -2.05
CA GLN A 76 3.87 -2.93 -1.94
C GLN A 76 4.78 -1.95 -2.69
N VAL A 77 6.08 -1.96 -2.37
CA VAL A 77 7.05 -1.06 -3.01
C VAL A 77 7.14 -1.30 -4.52
N ALA A 78 7.18 -2.56 -4.96
CA ALA A 78 7.20 -2.90 -6.39
C ALA A 78 5.95 -2.36 -7.12
N TRP A 79 4.76 -2.59 -6.56
CA TRP A 79 3.51 -2.07 -7.14
C TRP A 79 3.49 -0.54 -7.18
N ILE A 80 3.97 0.13 -6.12
CA ILE A 80 4.02 1.59 -6.06
C ILE A 80 4.88 2.16 -7.18
N HIS A 81 6.05 1.56 -7.44
CA HIS A 81 6.96 2.03 -8.48
C HIS A 81 6.40 1.83 -9.88
N ASP A 82 5.81 0.66 -10.14
CA ASP A 82 5.47 0.23 -11.50
C ASP A 82 4.05 0.62 -11.91
N ARG A 83 3.10 0.71 -10.97
CA ARG A 83 1.67 0.63 -11.29
C ARG A 83 0.76 1.60 -10.55
N ALA A 84 1.21 2.17 -9.43
CA ALA A 84 0.36 3.08 -8.67
C ALA A 84 -0.18 4.25 -9.51
N GLU A 85 0.61 4.82 -10.43
CA GLU A 85 0.12 5.94 -11.27
C GLU A 85 -1.01 5.52 -12.21
N SER A 86 -1.00 4.29 -12.74
CA SER A 86 -2.09 3.80 -13.59
C SER A 86 -3.36 3.49 -12.79
N CYS A 87 -3.22 3.02 -11.56
CA CYS A 87 -4.37 2.66 -10.71
C CYS A 87 -4.91 3.84 -9.89
N LEU A 88 -4.06 4.83 -9.61
CA LEU A 88 -4.32 6.00 -8.78
C LEU A 88 -3.80 7.25 -9.49
N PRO A 89 -4.51 7.76 -10.52
CA PRO A 89 -4.06 8.89 -11.31
C PRO A 89 -3.66 10.10 -10.46
N GLY A 90 -2.54 10.73 -10.79
CA GLY A 90 -2.03 11.92 -10.10
C GLY A 90 -1.35 11.63 -8.76
N VAL A 91 -1.18 10.35 -8.36
CA VAL A 91 -0.56 9.99 -7.09
C VAL A 91 0.85 10.58 -6.95
N ARG A 92 1.67 10.55 -8.01
CA ARG A 92 3.03 11.13 -7.96
C ARG A 92 3.01 12.65 -7.75
N ALA A 93 2.09 13.35 -8.40
CA ALA A 93 1.96 14.80 -8.22
C ALA A 93 1.54 15.14 -6.78
N GLN A 94 0.56 14.41 -6.25
CA GLN A 94 0.05 14.60 -4.89
C GLN A 94 1.10 14.25 -3.82
N GLN A 95 1.90 13.19 -4.01
CA GLN A 95 3.01 12.87 -3.12
C GLN A 95 4.04 14.00 -3.02
N ARG A 96 4.32 14.68 -4.14
CA ARG A 96 5.21 15.86 -4.13
C ARG A 96 4.62 17.00 -3.31
N LEU A 97 3.32 17.26 -3.43
CA LEU A 97 2.63 18.29 -2.64
C LEU A 97 2.68 17.96 -1.14
N VAL A 98 2.40 16.71 -0.75
CA VAL A 98 2.52 16.28 0.64
C VAL A 98 3.95 16.48 1.15
N TYR A 99 4.97 16.13 0.36
CA TYR A 99 6.36 16.31 0.75
C TYR A 99 6.73 17.80 0.93
N GLN A 100 6.30 18.67 0.01
CA GLN A 100 6.51 20.12 0.12
C GLN A 100 5.83 20.69 1.35
N PHE A 101 4.62 20.24 1.66
CA PHE A 101 3.89 20.69 2.84
C PHE A 101 4.60 20.26 4.14
N LEU A 102 5.08 19.01 4.21
CA LEU A 102 5.85 18.51 5.36
C LEU A 102 7.16 19.26 5.59
N GLN A 103 7.79 19.82 4.54
CA GLN A 103 8.99 20.65 4.70
C GLN A 103 8.70 22.00 5.36
N GLN A 104 7.47 22.50 5.22
CA GLN A 104 7.04 23.78 5.80
C GLN A 104 6.51 23.59 7.22
N GLN A 105 5.80 22.49 7.45
CA GLN A 105 5.13 22.21 8.72
C GLN A 105 5.14 20.71 9.01
N GLU A 106 5.83 20.33 10.09
CA GLU A 106 5.78 18.98 10.65
C GLU A 106 6.01 19.02 12.17
N PRO A 107 5.39 18.11 12.95
CA PRO A 107 4.44 17.09 12.52
C PRO A 107 3.06 17.66 12.16
N ILE A 108 2.34 16.93 11.31
CA ILE A 108 0.95 17.25 10.92
C ILE A 108 0.05 16.01 11.02
N SER A 109 -1.26 16.22 11.08
CA SER A 109 -2.26 15.15 11.01
C SER A 109 -2.77 14.95 9.57
N ALA A 110 -3.45 13.83 9.32
CA ALA A 110 -4.16 13.64 8.05
C ALA A 110 -5.24 14.70 7.82
N ALA A 111 -5.94 15.16 8.86
CA ALA A 111 -6.96 16.21 8.73
C ALA A 111 -6.37 17.54 8.26
N THR A 112 -5.15 17.88 8.71
CA THR A 112 -4.44 19.06 8.22
C THR A 112 -4.10 18.92 6.73
N LEU A 113 -3.60 17.75 6.30
CA LEU A 113 -3.34 17.48 4.88
C LEU A 113 -4.62 17.54 4.03
N GLU A 114 -5.73 17.02 4.55
CA GLU A 114 -7.04 17.06 3.92
C GLU A 114 -7.45 18.51 3.61
N ALA A 115 -7.43 19.36 4.64
CA ALA A 115 -7.79 20.77 4.53
C ALA A 115 -6.83 21.55 3.62
N SER A 116 -5.52 21.31 3.74
CA SER A 116 -4.50 22.07 2.99
C SER A 116 -4.41 21.67 1.53
N LEU A 117 -4.65 20.40 1.19
CA LEU A 117 -4.56 19.91 -0.18
C LEU A 117 -5.92 19.82 -0.89
N GLY A 118 -7.03 20.00 -0.17
CA GLY A 118 -8.38 19.86 -0.72
C GLY A 118 -8.67 18.44 -1.23
N LEU A 119 -8.03 17.44 -0.63
CA LEU A 119 -8.17 16.03 -1.01
C LEU A 119 -9.15 15.33 -0.07
N PRO A 120 -9.94 14.34 -0.53
CA PRO A 120 -10.77 13.54 0.36
C PRO A 120 -9.94 12.75 1.40
N ALA A 121 -10.49 12.53 2.60
CA ALA A 121 -9.86 11.76 3.67
C ALA A 121 -9.27 10.41 3.22
N LEU A 122 -10.04 9.63 2.44
CA LEU A 122 -9.57 8.35 1.89
C LEU A 122 -8.32 8.54 1.01
N ARG A 123 -8.30 9.59 0.18
CA ARG A 123 -7.16 9.86 -0.70
C ARG A 123 -5.91 10.25 0.10
N VAL A 124 -6.08 11.04 1.16
CA VAL A 124 -4.99 11.38 2.09
C VAL A 124 -4.46 10.12 2.77
N HIS A 125 -5.35 9.24 3.25
CA HIS A 125 -4.96 7.97 3.86
C HIS A 125 -4.11 7.12 2.91
N GLN A 126 -4.58 6.94 1.66
CA GLN A 126 -3.84 6.22 0.62
C GLN A 126 -2.45 6.82 0.38
N LEU A 127 -2.36 8.15 0.22
CA LEU A 127 -1.09 8.85 -0.02
C LEU A 127 -0.10 8.63 1.13
N VAL A 128 -0.56 8.77 2.38
CA VAL A 128 0.28 8.60 3.57
C VAL A 128 0.75 7.14 3.70
N LEU A 129 -0.11 6.15 3.44
CA LEU A 129 0.29 4.74 3.40
C LEU A 129 1.36 4.46 2.36
N ILE A 130 1.18 4.95 1.13
CA ILE A 130 2.14 4.78 0.05
C ILE A 130 3.48 5.42 0.43
N MET A 131 3.47 6.67 0.90
CA MET A 131 4.69 7.38 1.28
C MET A 131 5.38 6.72 2.47
N ARG A 132 4.64 6.16 3.43
CA ARG A 132 5.19 5.41 4.56
C ARG A 132 5.86 4.11 4.08
N SER A 133 5.26 3.42 3.12
CA SER A 133 5.77 2.15 2.58
C SER A 133 7.05 2.34 1.76
N LEU A 134 7.15 3.46 1.05
CA LEU A 134 8.41 3.91 0.43
C LEU A 134 9.46 4.39 1.45
N GLY A 135 9.10 4.48 2.74
CA GLY A 135 9.96 5.03 3.78
C GLY A 135 10.19 6.54 3.65
N SER A 136 9.38 7.26 2.86
CA SER A 136 9.51 8.72 2.67
C SER A 136 9.04 9.51 3.90
N VAL A 137 8.09 8.94 4.65
CA VAL A 137 7.52 9.54 5.86
C VAL A 137 7.44 8.53 7.00
N GLN A 138 7.42 9.05 8.23
CA GLN A 138 6.97 8.32 9.41
C GLN A 138 5.58 8.82 9.80
N ALA A 139 4.66 7.89 10.02
CA ALA A 139 3.29 8.21 10.37
C ALA A 139 2.79 7.31 11.51
N ALA A 140 2.30 7.93 12.59
CA ALA A 140 1.60 7.24 13.67
C ALA A 140 0.09 7.16 13.38
N VAL A 141 -0.54 6.07 13.82
CA VAL A 141 -1.98 5.85 13.72
C VAL A 141 -2.63 5.81 15.10
N ASP A 142 -3.86 6.29 15.21
CA ASP A 142 -4.69 6.11 16.41
C ASP A 142 -5.37 4.72 16.42
N ALA A 143 -6.18 4.46 17.45
CA ALA A 143 -6.93 3.21 17.59
C ALA A 143 -7.98 2.99 16.48
N ALA A 144 -8.41 4.06 15.80
CA ALA A 144 -9.33 3.99 14.67
C ALA A 144 -8.61 3.89 13.32
N GLY A 145 -7.27 3.88 13.31
CA GLY A 145 -6.46 3.80 12.09
C GLY A 145 -6.20 5.13 11.39
N HIS A 146 -6.56 6.27 12.00
CA HIS A 146 -6.30 7.59 11.43
C HIS A 146 -4.86 8.03 11.68
N PHE A 147 -4.24 8.67 10.68
CA PHE A 147 -2.89 9.21 10.83
C PHE A 147 -2.89 10.50 11.64
N THR A 148 -2.32 10.46 12.84
CA THR A 148 -2.32 11.58 13.81
C THR A 148 -1.02 12.38 13.79
N LYS A 149 0.10 11.76 13.43
CA LYS A 149 1.42 12.40 13.44
C LYS A 149 2.26 11.93 12.27
N ILE A 150 2.37 12.78 11.25
CA ILE A 150 3.11 12.53 10.01
C ILE A 150 4.34 13.44 9.97
N ARG A 151 5.51 12.87 9.64
CA ARG A 151 6.81 13.55 9.54
C ARG A 151 7.58 13.08 8.32
N GLY A 152 8.35 13.97 7.70
CA GLY A 152 9.33 13.61 6.68
C GLY A 152 10.51 12.84 7.28
N ARG A 153 11.08 11.89 6.53
CA ARG A 153 12.20 11.06 7.01
C ARG A 153 13.43 11.87 7.48
N ARG A 154 13.78 12.95 6.78
CA ARG A 154 14.96 13.78 7.08
C ARG A 154 14.91 14.40 8.48
N SER A 155 13.71 14.76 8.95
CA SER A 155 13.48 15.30 10.30
C SER A 155 13.88 14.34 11.41
N VAL A 156 13.77 13.03 11.16
CA VAL A 156 13.97 11.98 12.16
C VAL A 156 15.43 11.59 12.27
N GLU A 157 16.17 11.61 11.17
CA GLU A 157 17.62 11.35 11.15
C GLU A 157 18.41 12.50 11.81
N GLY A 158 17.92 13.75 11.69
CA GLY A 158 18.52 14.92 12.36
C GLY A 158 18.49 14.89 13.89
N VAL A 159 17.59 14.11 14.50
CA VAL A 159 17.50 13.99 15.98
C VAL A 159 18.56 13.02 16.53
N ARG A 160 19.06 12.06 15.73
CA ARG A 160 20.06 11.08 16.20
C ARG A 160 21.50 11.59 16.25
N LEU A 161 21.80 12.73 15.61
CA LEU A 161 23.18 13.27 15.56
C LEU A 161 23.51 14.27 16.67
N VAL A 162 22.56 14.60 17.56
CA VAL A 162 22.77 15.58 18.65
C VAL A 162 22.81 14.91 20.04
N GLY A 163 22.70 13.58 20.11
CA GLY A 163 22.59 12.83 21.37
C GLY A 163 23.79 11.95 21.72
N GLY A 164 24.98 12.24 21.20
CA GLY A 164 26.21 11.51 21.52
C GLY A 164 27.34 12.47 21.84
N ALA A 165 27.37 12.96 23.08
CA ALA A 165 28.53 13.57 23.72
C ALA A 165 29.03 12.61 24.80
#